data_AF-A0A2V7N8B5-F1
#
_entry.id   AF-A0A2V7N8B5-F1
#
_cell.length_a   1.000
_cell.length_b   1.000
_cell.length_c   1.000
_cell.angle_alpha   90.00
_cell.angle_beta   90.00
_cell.angle_gamma   90.00
#
_symmetry.space_group_name_H-M   'P 1'
#
loop_
_entity.id
_entity.type
_entity.pdbx_description
1 polymer ?
#
loop_
_entity_poly.entity_id
_entity_poly.type
_entity_poly.pdbx_seq_one_letter_code
_entity_poly.pdbx_strand_id
1 'polypeptide(L)'
;MMQRKHLILVPGLLAAAVVAVACRDSATPARSVAPRPEFWAVSAACFRMTGGGRIDKPGANMGGAESPTGKNTPGSRDFATFGFQARPTACNSTSGSGHITWVEHSTAIFGGFVLHGDVDTFVEVASEYSGKPCGRFSGPARAKRRDTGEMVSVFFEVHHACDEGEPGVGHDHIRMLICLTTCDPEGGNAVYDRAGLLTGGNLQYHRLTGRGA
;
A
#
# COMPACT_ATOMS: atom_id res chain seq x y z
N MET A 1 14.52 90.73 -6.69
CA MET A 1 15.49 89.62 -6.74
C MET A 1 14.71 88.33 -6.49
N MET A 2 14.44 87.55 -7.54
CA MET A 2 13.71 86.29 -7.44
C MET A 2 14.57 85.25 -6.73
N GLN A 3 14.04 84.54 -5.72
CA GLN A 3 14.60 83.25 -5.32
C GLN A 3 13.55 82.28 -4.76
N ARG A 4 13.22 81.32 -5.64
CA ARG A 4 12.91 79.88 -5.45
C ARG A 4 11.94 79.42 -4.34
N LYS A 5 10.69 79.25 -4.80
CA LYS A 5 9.80 78.06 -4.75
C LYS A 5 10.02 76.98 -3.67
N HIS A 6 8.93 76.79 -2.93
CA HIS A 6 8.49 75.65 -2.11
C HIS A 6 8.88 74.26 -2.60
N LEU A 7 9.18 73.33 -1.68
CA LEU A 7 8.25 72.28 -1.27
C LEU A 7 8.88 71.40 -0.17
N ILE A 8 8.11 71.24 0.90
CA ILE A 8 8.33 70.35 2.03
C ILE A 8 8.01 68.91 1.56
N LEU A 9 8.90 67.96 1.83
CA LEU A 9 8.60 66.53 1.76
C LEU A 9 9.03 65.89 3.10
N VAL A 10 8.01 65.48 3.84
CA VAL A 10 8.06 64.75 5.12
C VAL A 10 8.11 63.23 4.81
N PRO A 11 8.03 62.34 5.82
CA PRO A 11 9.10 61.46 6.29
C PRO A 11 8.93 60.01 5.83
N GLY A 12 9.99 59.21 5.96
CA GLY A 12 9.92 57.76 5.87
C GLY A 12 9.83 57.11 7.25
N LEU A 13 8.80 56.28 7.41
CA LEU A 13 8.72 55.05 8.21
C LEU A 13 8.08 55.05 9.61
N LEU A 14 7.14 54.09 9.69
CA LEU A 14 6.69 53.28 10.83
C LEU A 14 5.48 53.78 11.63
N ALA A 15 4.33 53.18 11.35
CA ALA A 15 3.51 52.53 12.37
C ALA A 15 2.49 51.56 11.74
N ALA A 16 2.31 50.44 12.41
CA ALA A 16 1.51 49.29 12.03
C ALA A 16 -0.01 49.57 12.02
N ALA A 17 -0.73 48.90 11.12
CA ALA A 17 -2.15 48.65 11.26
C ALA A 17 -2.49 47.29 10.63
N VAL A 18 -2.48 46.24 11.45
CA VAL A 18 -3.20 44.99 11.13
C VAL A 18 -4.65 45.24 11.52
N VAL A 19 -5.51 45.48 10.53
CA VAL A 19 -6.96 45.44 10.72
C VAL A 19 -7.49 44.22 9.99
N ALA A 20 -7.97 43.27 10.78
CA ALA A 20 -8.70 42.10 10.31
C ALA A 20 -9.96 42.53 9.56
N VAL A 21 -10.05 42.17 8.27
CA VAL A 21 -11.31 42.10 7.54
C VAL A 21 -11.61 40.63 7.32
N ALA A 22 -12.27 40.03 8.31
CA ALA A 22 -13.02 38.80 8.11
C ALA A 22 -14.40 39.17 7.53
N CYS A 23 -14.94 38.26 6.71
CA CYS A 23 -16.26 38.28 6.09
C CYS A 23 -16.36 39.05 4.76
N ARG A 24 -15.79 38.45 3.71
CA ARG A 24 -16.53 38.33 2.44
C ARG A 24 -16.48 36.89 1.98
N ASP A 25 -17.66 36.27 1.93
CA ASP A 25 -17.91 34.99 1.27
C ASP A 25 -17.32 35.02 -0.13
N SER A 26 -16.15 34.40 -0.28
CA SER A 26 -15.62 33.98 -1.57
C SER A 26 -15.75 32.47 -1.54
N ALA A 27 -16.67 31.96 -2.36
CA ALA A 27 -16.92 30.55 -2.54
C ALA A 27 -15.60 29.75 -2.45
N THR A 28 -15.58 28.76 -1.55
CA THR A 28 -14.52 27.77 -1.46
C THR A 28 -14.08 27.42 -2.88
N PRO A 29 -12.82 27.70 -3.29
CA PRO A 29 -12.39 27.28 -4.61
C PRO A 29 -12.66 25.78 -4.68
N ALA A 30 -13.47 25.36 -5.65
CA ALA A 30 -13.73 23.95 -5.88
C ALA A 30 -12.37 23.27 -5.88
N ARG A 31 -12.17 22.35 -4.94
CA ARG A 31 -10.92 21.63 -4.74
C ARG A 31 -10.48 21.17 -6.12
N SER A 32 -9.49 21.83 -6.70
CA SER A 32 -8.80 21.29 -7.84
C SER A 32 -8.24 19.98 -7.33
N VAL A 33 -8.84 18.88 -7.78
CA VAL A 33 -8.26 17.57 -7.60
C VAL A 33 -6.96 17.66 -8.38
N ALA A 34 -5.88 17.97 -7.67
CA ALA A 34 -4.55 17.91 -8.23
C ALA A 34 -4.43 16.54 -8.91
N PRO A 35 -3.98 16.46 -10.16
CA PRO A 35 -3.69 15.18 -10.78
C PRO A 35 -2.84 14.37 -9.81
N ARG A 36 -3.30 13.16 -9.50
CA ARG A 36 -2.64 12.24 -8.58
C ARG A 36 -1.16 12.16 -8.99
N PRO A 37 -0.20 12.45 -8.09
CA PRO A 37 1.20 12.30 -8.45
C PRO A 37 1.48 10.83 -8.75
N GLU A 38 1.95 10.55 -9.97
CA GLU A 38 2.30 9.20 -10.46
C GLU A 38 3.63 8.75 -9.85
N PHE A 39 3.63 8.37 -8.57
CA PHE A 39 4.84 7.78 -7.96
C PHE A 39 4.87 6.24 -7.99
N TRP A 40 3.86 5.60 -8.59
CA TRP A 40 3.85 4.15 -8.83
C TRP A 40 3.13 3.88 -10.15
N ALA A 41 3.86 3.74 -11.24
CA ALA A 41 3.29 3.30 -12.50
C ALA A 41 2.74 1.87 -12.31
N VAL A 42 1.42 1.74 -12.24
CA VAL A 42 0.72 0.46 -12.30
C VAL A 42 0.47 0.14 -13.76
N SER A 43 1.03 -0.97 -14.24
CA SER A 43 0.83 -1.47 -15.59
C SER A 43 0.04 -2.77 -15.58
N ALA A 44 -0.62 -3.07 -16.69
CA ALA A 44 -1.24 -4.36 -16.87
C ALA A 44 -0.15 -5.44 -16.94
N ALA A 45 -0.30 -6.49 -16.14
CA ALA A 45 0.71 -7.53 -16.04
C ALA A 45 0.62 -8.56 -17.18
N CYS A 46 1.73 -9.24 -17.46
CA CYS A 46 1.78 -10.43 -18.31
C CYS A 46 2.53 -11.60 -17.63
N PHE A 47 2.30 -11.76 -16.34
CA PHE A 47 2.85 -12.83 -15.50
C PHE A 47 1.84 -13.22 -14.43
N ARG A 48 2.06 -14.35 -13.79
CA ARG A 48 1.35 -14.74 -12.56
C ARG A 48 2.32 -14.79 -11.39
N MET A 49 1.79 -14.55 -10.20
CA MET A 49 2.49 -14.77 -8.95
C MET A 49 1.84 -15.93 -8.20
N THR A 50 2.67 -16.79 -7.65
CA THR A 50 2.24 -17.86 -6.75
C THR A 50 3.18 -17.90 -5.57
N GLY A 51 2.71 -18.39 -4.44
CA GLY A 51 3.62 -18.63 -3.35
C GLY A 51 2.89 -18.80 -2.04
N GLY A 52 3.70 -18.86 -1.00
CA GLY A 52 3.22 -18.96 0.36
C GLY A 52 4.40 -18.93 1.30
N GLY A 53 4.13 -18.53 2.53
CA GLY A 53 5.21 -18.38 3.47
C GLY A 53 4.75 -17.81 4.78
N ARG A 54 5.77 -17.33 5.50
CA ARG A 54 5.65 -16.69 6.79
C ARG A 54 6.34 -15.34 6.71
N ILE A 55 5.67 -14.33 7.24
CA ILE A 55 6.31 -13.08 7.64
C ILE A 55 6.17 -12.94 9.14
N ASP A 56 7.26 -12.54 9.80
CA ASP A 56 7.27 -12.31 11.24
C ASP A 56 6.79 -10.88 11.54
N LYS A 57 7.15 -10.34 12.71
CA LYS A 57 6.76 -9.03 13.23
C LYS A 57 6.59 -8.00 12.10
N PRO A 58 5.53 -7.16 12.10
CA PRO A 58 5.35 -6.18 11.03
C PRO A 58 6.63 -5.36 10.91
N GLY A 59 7.27 -5.40 9.73
CA GLY A 59 8.22 -4.35 9.39
C GLY A 59 7.40 -3.08 9.20
N ALA A 60 7.88 -1.94 9.70
CA ALA A 60 7.32 -0.66 9.25
C ALA A 60 7.28 -0.65 7.72
N ASN A 61 6.26 0.05 7.20
CA ASN A 61 6.02 0.37 5.80
C ASN A 61 7.27 0.17 4.92
N MET A 62 7.14 -0.59 3.82
CA MET A 62 8.15 -0.70 2.75
C MET A 62 8.27 0.62 1.96
N GLY A 63 8.30 1.75 2.68
CA GLY A 63 8.36 3.13 2.23
C GLY A 63 9.01 4.07 3.27
N GLY A 64 9.65 3.54 4.33
CA GLY A 64 10.52 4.35 5.18
C GLY A 64 10.65 3.88 6.63
N ALA A 65 11.81 3.28 6.91
CA ALA A 65 12.50 3.24 8.20
C ALA A 65 12.03 2.27 9.31
N GLU A 66 11.82 0.99 9.00
CA GLU A 66 12.32 -0.07 9.89
C GLU A 66 12.97 -1.18 9.05
N SER A 67 14.15 -1.65 9.46
CA SER A 67 14.75 -2.85 8.85
C SER A 67 13.85 -4.05 9.12
N PRO A 68 13.64 -4.96 8.16
CA PRO A 68 12.95 -6.22 8.38
C PRO A 68 13.58 -6.92 9.57
N THR A 69 12.86 -6.95 10.69
CA THR A 69 13.32 -7.69 11.86
C THR A 69 13.24 -9.14 11.47
N GLY A 70 14.37 -9.86 11.52
CA GLY A 70 14.42 -11.28 11.19
C GLY A 70 13.41 -12.11 11.99
N LYS A 71 13.46 -13.43 11.80
CA LYS A 71 12.53 -14.38 12.42
C LYS A 71 12.35 -14.12 13.92
N ASN A 72 11.08 -14.06 14.39
CA ASN A 72 10.81 -13.89 15.81
C ASN A 72 11.36 -15.07 16.63
N THR A 73 11.50 -14.86 17.94
CA THR A 73 11.77 -15.95 18.89
C THR A 73 10.74 -17.08 18.73
N PRO A 74 11.11 -18.36 18.90
CA PRO A 74 10.20 -19.50 18.68
C PRO A 74 8.86 -19.46 19.45
N GLY A 75 8.82 -18.82 20.62
CA GLY A 75 7.60 -18.67 21.42
C GLY A 75 6.68 -17.52 20.98
N SER A 76 7.11 -16.66 20.03
CA SER A 76 6.30 -15.55 19.55
C SER A 76 5.18 -16.03 18.64
N ARG A 77 3.98 -15.47 18.85
CA ARG A 77 2.83 -15.64 17.96
C ARG A 77 2.61 -14.46 17.02
N ASP A 78 3.49 -13.47 17.03
CA ASP A 78 3.37 -12.27 16.21
C ASP A 78 3.90 -12.49 14.78
N PHE A 79 3.20 -13.33 14.03
CA PHE A 79 3.54 -13.64 12.65
C PHE A 79 2.27 -13.90 11.84
N ALA A 80 2.38 -13.71 10.53
CA ALA A 80 1.37 -14.13 9.58
C ALA A 80 1.89 -15.26 8.70
N THR A 81 1.00 -16.15 8.28
CA THR A 81 1.28 -17.15 7.25
C THR A 81 0.28 -17.01 6.12
N PHE A 82 0.70 -17.26 4.90
CA PHE A 82 -0.16 -17.06 3.74
C PHE A 82 0.16 -18.06 2.63
N GLY A 83 -0.78 -18.16 1.69
CA GLY A 83 -0.60 -18.87 0.44
C GLY A 83 -1.53 -18.28 -0.61
N PHE A 84 -1.06 -18.15 -1.85
CA PHE A 84 -1.86 -17.59 -2.92
C PHE A 84 -1.45 -18.11 -4.31
N GLN A 85 -2.39 -18.00 -5.23
CA GLN A 85 -2.15 -17.92 -6.66
C GLN A 85 -2.89 -16.70 -7.18
N ALA A 86 -2.23 -15.85 -7.96
CA ALA A 86 -2.82 -14.65 -8.51
C ALA A 86 -2.26 -14.40 -9.91
N ARG A 87 -3.13 -14.05 -10.85
CA ARG A 87 -2.77 -13.81 -12.25
C ARG A 87 -3.72 -12.81 -12.90
N PRO A 88 -3.32 -12.13 -13.98
CA PRO A 88 -4.26 -11.45 -14.85
C PRO A 88 -5.06 -12.48 -15.65
N THR A 89 -6.29 -12.12 -16.01
CA THR A 89 -7.16 -12.97 -16.85
C THR A 89 -6.62 -13.08 -18.29
N ALA A 90 -5.99 -12.02 -18.78
CA ALA A 90 -5.26 -11.97 -20.05
C ALA A 90 -4.12 -10.94 -19.94
N CYS A 91 -3.08 -11.06 -20.77
CA CYS A 91 -2.06 -10.02 -20.84
C CYS A 91 -2.68 -8.69 -21.31
N ASN A 92 -2.22 -7.57 -20.74
CA ASN A 92 -2.78 -6.23 -20.91
C ASN A 92 -4.17 -6.00 -20.27
N SER A 93 -4.63 -6.91 -19.39
CA SER A 93 -5.81 -6.70 -18.55
C SER A 93 -5.41 -6.42 -17.10
N THR A 94 -6.19 -5.58 -16.42
CA THR A 94 -6.07 -5.36 -14.97
C THR A 94 -7.02 -6.25 -14.17
N SER A 95 -7.91 -6.99 -14.84
CA SER A 95 -8.74 -8.01 -14.19
C SER A 95 -7.88 -9.19 -13.78
N GLY A 96 -8.04 -9.61 -12.53
CA GLY A 96 -7.32 -10.70 -11.91
C GLY A 96 -8.15 -11.97 -11.79
N SER A 97 -7.48 -13.07 -11.47
CA SER A 97 -8.08 -14.33 -11.08
C SER A 97 -7.13 -15.07 -10.15
N GLY A 98 -7.69 -15.78 -9.18
CA GLY A 98 -6.92 -16.51 -8.20
C GLY A 98 -7.54 -16.45 -6.82
N HIS A 99 -6.80 -16.94 -5.83
CA HIS A 99 -7.24 -17.01 -4.44
C HIS A 99 -6.05 -16.75 -3.51
N ILE A 100 -6.35 -16.18 -2.35
CA ILE A 100 -5.40 -16.01 -1.25
C ILE A 100 -5.99 -16.55 0.04
N THR A 101 -5.14 -17.18 0.84
CA THR A 101 -5.37 -17.43 2.25
C THR A 101 -4.34 -16.67 3.06
N TRP A 102 -4.80 -15.94 4.06
CA TRP A 102 -3.95 -15.21 5.00
C TRP A 102 -4.34 -15.57 6.42
N VAL A 103 -3.37 -15.88 7.27
CA VAL A 103 -3.60 -16.24 8.67
C VAL A 103 -2.75 -15.35 9.55
N GLU A 104 -3.41 -14.51 10.35
CA GLU A 104 -2.79 -13.75 11.41
C GLU A 104 -2.80 -14.59 12.70
N HIS A 105 -1.61 -14.85 13.26
CA HIS A 105 -1.47 -15.66 14.47
C HIS A 105 -1.35 -14.81 15.74
N SER A 106 -1.13 -13.50 15.60
CA SER A 106 -1.08 -12.57 16.72
C SER A 106 -2.46 -12.38 17.32
N THR A 107 -2.64 -12.79 18.58
CA THR A 107 -3.89 -12.54 19.31
C THR A 107 -4.08 -11.07 19.66
N ALA A 108 -3.02 -10.25 19.57
CA ALA A 108 -3.09 -8.81 19.79
C ALA A 108 -3.81 -8.08 18.63
N ILE A 109 -3.89 -8.71 17.45
CA ILE A 109 -4.50 -8.12 16.25
C ILE A 109 -5.82 -8.84 16.00
N PHE A 110 -6.93 -8.23 16.44
CA PHE A 110 -8.28 -8.76 16.29
C PHE A 110 -8.48 -10.20 16.82
N GLY A 111 -7.69 -10.63 17.81
CA GLY A 111 -7.71 -11.99 18.35
C GLY A 111 -7.05 -13.04 17.43
N GLY A 112 -6.37 -12.60 16.37
CA GLY A 112 -5.93 -13.43 15.26
C GLY A 112 -7.09 -13.77 14.33
N PHE A 113 -6.80 -14.03 13.06
CA PHE A 113 -7.85 -14.32 12.08
C PHE A 113 -7.34 -15.20 10.94
N VAL A 114 -8.29 -15.80 10.23
CA VAL A 114 -8.06 -16.45 8.93
C VAL A 114 -8.88 -15.71 7.89
N LEU A 115 -8.26 -15.28 6.82
CA LEU A 115 -8.89 -14.63 5.68
C LEU A 115 -8.77 -15.52 4.46
N HIS A 116 -9.87 -15.66 3.73
CA HIS A 116 -9.90 -16.22 2.38
C HIS A 116 -10.42 -15.14 1.43
N GLY A 117 -9.68 -14.90 0.35
CA GLY A 117 -10.00 -13.88 -0.65
C GLY A 117 -9.96 -14.41 -2.07
N ASP A 118 -10.79 -13.83 -2.91
CA ASP A 118 -10.84 -14.10 -4.35
C ASP A 118 -10.22 -12.91 -5.08
N VAL A 119 -9.26 -13.19 -5.97
CA VAL A 119 -8.57 -12.15 -6.73
C VAL A 119 -9.45 -11.70 -7.89
N ASP A 120 -9.76 -10.42 -7.96
CA ASP A 120 -10.53 -9.80 -9.05
C ASP A 120 -9.74 -8.75 -9.83
N THR A 121 -8.65 -8.23 -9.27
CA THR A 121 -7.68 -7.38 -9.95
C THR A 121 -6.26 -7.90 -9.82
N PHE A 122 -5.46 -7.68 -10.86
CA PHE A 122 -4.04 -8.02 -10.86
C PHE A 122 -3.29 -7.04 -11.78
N VAL A 123 -2.26 -6.41 -11.23
CA VAL A 123 -1.40 -5.47 -11.95
C VAL A 123 0.05 -5.72 -11.58
N GLU A 124 0.95 -5.18 -12.40
CA GLU A 124 2.38 -5.17 -12.09
C GLU A 124 2.77 -3.86 -11.43
N VAL A 125 3.71 -3.95 -10.50
CA VAL A 125 4.37 -2.81 -9.87
C VAL A 125 5.89 -3.04 -9.92
N ALA A 126 6.65 -1.96 -10.02
CA ALA A 126 8.11 -2.06 -10.04
C ALA A 126 8.64 -2.66 -8.73
N SER A 127 9.66 -3.53 -8.84
CA SER A 127 10.48 -3.92 -7.69
C SER A 127 11.56 -2.86 -7.46
N GLU A 128 11.92 -2.64 -6.20
CA GLU A 128 13.07 -1.82 -5.80
C GLU A 128 14.38 -2.61 -5.80
N TYR A 129 14.33 -3.95 -5.81
CA TYR A 129 15.48 -4.83 -5.58
C TYR A 129 15.90 -5.62 -6.82
N SER A 130 14.96 -6.05 -7.66
CA SER A 130 15.27 -6.78 -8.90
C SER A 130 14.76 -6.07 -10.14
N GLY A 131 15.28 -6.52 -11.28
CA GLY A 131 14.72 -6.18 -12.59
C GLY A 131 13.41 -6.91 -12.92
N LYS A 132 12.82 -7.68 -11.99
CA LYS A 132 11.51 -8.34 -12.18
C LYS A 132 10.42 -7.51 -11.50
N PRO A 133 9.25 -7.32 -12.11
CA PRO A 133 8.15 -6.64 -11.44
C PRO A 133 7.52 -7.53 -10.37
N CYS A 134 6.93 -6.89 -9.36
CA CYS A 134 6.11 -7.53 -8.35
C CYS A 134 4.65 -7.57 -8.78
N GLY A 135 3.89 -8.51 -8.21
CA GLY A 135 2.44 -8.53 -8.36
C GLY A 135 1.77 -7.63 -7.32
N ARG A 136 0.79 -6.84 -7.76
CA ARG A 136 -0.21 -6.19 -6.90
C ARG A 136 -1.58 -6.73 -7.27
N PHE A 137 -2.34 -7.18 -6.28
CA PHE A 137 -3.63 -7.81 -6.53
C PHE A 137 -4.56 -7.65 -5.35
N SER A 138 -5.86 -7.59 -5.63
CA SER A 138 -6.88 -7.35 -4.62
C SER A 138 -8.17 -8.07 -4.95
N GLY A 139 -9.12 -7.97 -4.03
CA GLY A 139 -10.47 -8.41 -4.24
C GLY A 139 -11.28 -8.55 -2.95
N PRO A 140 -12.53 -9.02 -3.06
CA PRO A 140 -13.36 -9.31 -1.90
C PRO A 140 -12.80 -10.49 -1.10
N ALA A 141 -13.02 -10.44 0.21
CA ALA A 141 -12.60 -11.50 1.11
C ALA A 141 -13.56 -11.69 2.30
N ARG A 142 -13.41 -12.83 2.95
CA ARG A 142 -14.08 -13.19 4.19
C ARG A 142 -13.02 -13.46 5.25
N ALA A 143 -13.05 -12.70 6.34
CA ALA A 143 -12.18 -12.87 7.48
C ALA A 143 -12.95 -13.50 8.65
N LYS A 144 -12.41 -14.59 9.19
CA LYS A 144 -12.89 -15.24 10.40
C LYS A 144 -11.99 -14.87 11.57
N ARG A 145 -12.53 -14.16 12.55
CA ARG A 145 -11.85 -13.93 13.82
C ARG A 145 -11.70 -15.22 14.60
N ARG A 146 -10.52 -15.46 15.18
CA ARG A 146 -10.22 -16.71 15.89
C ARG A 146 -10.78 -16.72 17.31
N ASP A 147 -10.82 -15.55 17.95
CA ASP A 147 -11.31 -15.37 19.32
C ASP A 147 -12.84 -15.45 19.41
N THR A 148 -13.55 -14.81 18.48
CA THR A 148 -15.02 -14.75 18.48
C THR A 148 -15.67 -15.73 17.51
N GLY A 149 -14.93 -16.21 16.50
CA GLY A 149 -15.50 -16.98 15.39
C GLY A 149 -16.31 -16.14 14.40
N GLU A 150 -16.40 -14.82 14.62
CA GLU A 150 -17.15 -13.88 13.80
C GLU A 150 -16.61 -13.85 12.36
N MET A 151 -17.53 -13.81 11.40
CA MET A 151 -17.20 -13.78 9.98
C MET A 151 -17.54 -12.41 9.37
N VAL A 152 -16.52 -11.66 8.98
CA VAL A 152 -16.66 -10.30 8.43
C VAL A 152 -16.32 -10.30 6.94
N SER A 153 -17.12 -9.60 6.14
CA SER A 153 -16.80 -9.33 4.74
C SER A 153 -15.90 -8.11 4.67
N VAL A 154 -14.80 -8.23 3.95
CA VAL A 154 -13.75 -7.22 3.85
C VAL A 154 -13.24 -7.18 2.41
N PHE A 155 -12.38 -6.21 2.11
CA PHE A 155 -11.56 -6.20 0.91
C PHE A 155 -10.10 -6.39 1.32
N PHE A 156 -9.37 -7.20 0.58
CA PHE A 156 -7.94 -7.35 0.78
C PHE A 156 -7.19 -6.70 -0.38
N GLU A 157 -5.98 -6.26 -0.10
CA GLU A 157 -5.06 -5.84 -1.13
C GLU A 157 -3.64 -6.26 -0.78
N VAL A 158 -3.03 -7.03 -1.68
CA VAL A 158 -1.61 -7.31 -1.64
C VAL A 158 -0.92 -6.26 -2.48
N HIS A 159 -0.23 -5.35 -1.79
CA HIS A 159 0.38 -4.18 -2.39
C HIS A 159 1.62 -4.55 -3.21
N HIS A 160 2.48 -5.40 -2.64
CA HIS A 160 3.75 -5.82 -3.24
C HIS A 160 3.92 -7.30 -2.90
N ALA A 161 3.83 -8.19 -3.89
CA ALA A 161 4.27 -9.58 -3.77
C ALA A 161 5.44 -9.79 -4.74
N CYS A 162 6.65 -9.88 -4.20
CA CYS A 162 7.90 -9.82 -4.97
C CYS A 162 8.70 -11.11 -4.82
N ASP A 163 9.02 -11.74 -5.94
CA ASP A 163 10.00 -12.84 -6.03
C ASP A 163 11.36 -12.25 -6.43
N GLU A 164 12.26 -12.17 -5.46
CA GLU A 164 13.59 -11.58 -5.61
C GLU A 164 14.68 -12.64 -5.89
N GLY A 165 14.27 -13.85 -6.29
CA GLY A 165 15.14 -14.78 -7.02
C GLY A 165 15.93 -15.80 -6.21
N GLU A 166 15.78 -15.87 -4.88
CA GLU A 166 16.40 -16.94 -4.08
C GLU A 166 15.39 -17.66 -3.16
N PRO A 167 15.07 -18.94 -3.45
CA PRO A 167 14.27 -19.77 -2.55
C PRO A 167 14.92 -19.88 -1.17
N GLY A 168 14.25 -19.36 -0.15
CA GLY A 168 14.61 -19.58 1.26
C GLY A 168 15.78 -18.74 1.80
N VAL A 169 16.35 -17.81 1.02
CA VAL A 169 17.42 -16.89 1.43
C VAL A 169 17.25 -15.56 0.67
N GLY A 170 16.15 -14.83 0.86
CA GLY A 170 15.80 -13.80 -0.12
C GLY A 170 15.11 -12.56 0.41
N HIS A 171 15.22 -11.50 -0.39
CA HIS A 171 14.47 -10.25 -0.31
C HIS A 171 13.00 -10.41 -0.73
N ASP A 172 12.51 -11.65 -0.92
CA ASP A 172 11.11 -11.96 -1.13
C ASP A 172 10.29 -11.30 -0.04
N HIS A 173 9.28 -10.54 -0.45
CA HIS A 173 8.47 -9.79 0.49
C HIS A 173 7.03 -9.70 0.06
N ILE A 174 6.18 -9.52 1.06
CA ILE A 174 4.76 -9.27 0.86
C ILE A 174 4.27 -8.15 1.78
N ARG A 175 3.36 -7.31 1.28
CA ARG A 175 2.55 -6.38 2.10
C ARG A 175 1.07 -6.65 1.89
N MET A 176 0.38 -7.01 2.97
CA MET A 176 -1.05 -7.25 3.01
C MET A 176 -1.77 -6.10 3.69
N LEU A 177 -2.78 -5.56 3.02
CA LEU A 177 -3.74 -4.62 3.56
C LEU A 177 -5.12 -5.28 3.64
N ILE A 178 -5.88 -4.98 4.68
CA ILE A 178 -7.30 -5.31 4.77
C ILE A 178 -8.09 -4.05 5.12
N CYS A 179 -9.17 -3.84 4.38
CA CYS A 179 -10.04 -2.68 4.48
C CYS A 179 -11.50 -3.15 4.60
N LEU A 180 -12.38 -2.34 5.20
CA LEU A 180 -13.80 -2.70 5.34
C LEU A 180 -14.56 -2.64 4.01
N THR A 181 -14.13 -1.73 3.14
CA THR A 181 -14.54 -1.59 1.74
C THR A 181 -13.25 -1.63 0.90
N THR A 182 -13.16 -0.96 -0.24
CA THR A 182 -11.92 -0.85 -1.02
C THR A 182 -10.81 -0.16 -0.23
N CYS A 183 -9.56 -0.56 -0.46
CA CYS A 183 -8.41 0.11 0.12
C CYS A 183 -8.09 1.42 -0.61
N ASP A 184 -7.85 2.47 0.17
CA ASP A 184 -7.31 3.73 -0.33
C ASP A 184 -5.85 3.56 -0.76
N PRO A 185 -5.34 4.44 -1.63
CA PRO A 185 -3.92 4.46 -1.96
C PRO A 185 -3.03 4.41 -0.71
N GLU A 186 -1.99 3.60 -0.76
CA GLU A 186 -1.04 3.36 0.35
C GLU A 186 -1.65 2.78 1.65
N GLY A 187 -2.92 2.37 1.63
CA GLY A 187 -3.58 1.81 2.79
C GLY A 187 -4.08 2.85 3.80
N GLY A 188 -4.39 4.08 3.36
CA GLY A 188 -4.83 5.17 4.25
C GLY A 188 -6.07 4.84 5.10
N ASN A 189 -6.92 3.91 4.66
CA ASN A 189 -8.09 3.41 5.39
C ASN A 189 -7.97 1.94 5.83
N ALA A 190 -6.77 1.36 5.76
CA ALA A 190 -6.55 -0.04 6.12
C ALA A 190 -6.75 -0.24 7.62
N VAL A 191 -7.59 -1.23 7.98
CA VAL A 191 -7.78 -1.67 9.36
C VAL A 191 -6.72 -2.70 9.77
N TYR A 192 -6.01 -3.24 8.79
CA TYR A 192 -4.88 -4.15 8.96
C TYR A 192 -3.84 -3.82 7.90
N ASP A 193 -2.58 -3.68 8.33
CA ASP A 193 -1.43 -3.57 7.45
C ASP A 193 -0.31 -4.43 8.03
N ARG A 194 0.18 -5.38 7.24
CA ARG A 194 1.37 -6.14 7.59
C ARG A 194 2.25 -6.30 6.37
N ALA A 195 3.49 -5.82 6.50
CA ALA A 195 4.56 -6.02 5.55
C ALA A 195 5.73 -6.80 6.16
N GLY A 196 6.49 -7.49 5.31
CA GLY A 196 7.77 -8.06 5.74
C GLY A 196 8.46 -8.90 4.66
N LEU A 197 9.76 -9.13 4.88
CA LEU A 197 10.51 -10.18 4.19
C LEU A 197 10.00 -11.55 4.64
N LEU A 198 10.02 -12.52 3.73
CA LEU A 198 9.67 -13.90 4.05
C LEU A 198 10.73 -14.50 4.98
N THR A 199 10.31 -14.96 6.14
CA THR A 199 11.13 -15.72 7.10
C THR A 199 10.99 -17.23 6.94
N GLY A 200 10.17 -17.66 5.97
CA GLY A 200 9.99 -19.03 5.51
C GLY A 200 9.02 -19.11 4.34
N GLY A 201 9.13 -20.16 3.53
CA GLY A 201 8.39 -20.30 2.27
C GLY A 201 9.09 -19.61 1.10
N ASN A 202 8.37 -19.37 0.01
CA ASN A 202 8.86 -18.67 -1.17
C ASN A 202 7.73 -18.03 -1.99
N LEU A 203 8.08 -16.96 -2.70
CA LEU A 203 7.29 -16.41 -3.80
C LEU A 203 7.88 -16.89 -5.12
N GLN A 204 7.03 -17.00 -6.14
CA GLN A 204 7.45 -17.44 -7.47
C GLN A 204 6.77 -16.59 -8.53
N TYR A 205 7.60 -15.95 -9.33
CA TYR A 205 7.23 -15.27 -10.54
C TYR A 205 7.17 -16.26 -11.71
N HIS A 206 6.07 -16.26 -12.44
CA HIS A 206 5.94 -17.04 -13.67
C HIS A 206 5.47 -16.15 -14.80
N ARG A 207 6.32 -15.96 -15.80
CA ARG A 207 5.90 -15.29 -17.05
C ARG A 207 4.78 -16.10 -17.70
N LEU A 208 3.75 -15.42 -18.20
CA LEU A 208 2.73 -16.11 -18.99
C LEU A 208 3.30 -16.39 -20.39
N THR A 209 3.16 -17.63 -20.86
CA THR A 209 3.57 -18.05 -22.21
C THR A 209 2.44 -18.84 -22.85
N GLY A 210 2.13 -18.59 -24.13
CA GLY A 210 1.09 -19.31 -24.88
C GLY A 210 -0.09 -18.42 -25.34
N ARG A 211 -1.12 -19.00 -25.96
CA ARG A 211 -2.29 -18.25 -26.48
C ARG A 211 -3.00 -17.48 -25.35
N GLY A 212 -3.06 -16.15 -25.47
CA GLY A 212 -3.59 -15.24 -24.45
C GLY A 212 -2.51 -14.55 -23.59
N ALA A 213 -1.24 -14.84 -23.85
CA ALA A 213 -0.13 -13.92 -23.60
C ALA A 213 -0.02 -12.87 -24.72
#